data_AF-A0A1F6A2M3-F1
#
_entry.id   AF-A0A1F6A2M3-F1
#
_cell.length_a   1.000
_cell.length_b   1.000
_cell.length_c   1.000
_cell.angle_alpha   90.00
_cell.angle_beta   90.00
_cell.angle_gamma   90.00
#
_symmetry.space_group_name_H-M   'P 1'
#
loop_
_entity.id
_entity.type
_entity.pdbx_description
1 polymer ?
#
loop_
_entity_poly.entity_id
_entity_poly.type
_entity_poly.pdbx_seq_one_letter_code
_entity_poly.pdbx_strand_id
1 'polypeptide(L)' 'MEAQKNMAAVFVAVSAIALVVVAFIQSNKFLRQHAMGECIKAGYEEYSYPEDNTKSTTPNMAAYKDCMAQMGYTVTETK' A
#
# COMPACT_ATOMS: atom_id res chain seq x y z
N MET A 1 -16.19 -13.63 -43.63
CA MET A 1 -16.76 -12.93 -42.45
C MET A 1 -16.30 -13.51 -41.11
N GLU A 2 -15.64 -14.67 -41.03
CA GLU A 2 -15.23 -15.28 -39.75
C GLU A 2 -13.98 -14.65 -39.11
N ALA A 3 -13.00 -14.22 -39.91
CA ALA A 3 -11.77 -13.60 -39.40
C ALA A 3 -12.02 -12.33 -38.57
N GLN A 4 -13.06 -11.56 -38.90
CA GLN A 4 -13.39 -10.31 -38.22
C GLN A 4 -14.06 -10.56 -36.85
N LYS A 5 -14.82 -11.66 -36.68
CA LYS A 5 -15.36 -12.10 -35.39
C LYS A 5 -14.25 -12.59 -34.45
N ASN A 6 -13.27 -13.30 -34.99
CA ASN A 6 -12.12 -13.78 -34.22
C ASN A 6 -11.22 -12.63 -33.75
N MET A 7 -10.98 -11.61 -34.58
CA MET A 7 -10.26 -10.41 -34.17
C MET A 7 -10.98 -9.62 -33.07
N ALA A 8 -12.31 -9.48 -33.16
CA ALA A 8 -13.09 -8.79 -32.13
C ALA A 8 -13.03 -9.54 -30.78
N ALA A 9 -13.12 -10.87 -30.79
CA ALA A 9 -13.01 -11.69 -29.58
C ALA A 9 -11.64 -11.54 -28.90
N VAL A 10 -10.56 -11.48 -29.69
CA VAL A 10 -9.20 -11.24 -29.18
C VAL A 10 -9.08 -9.85 -28.55
N PHE A 11 -9.62 -8.81 -29.17
CA PHE A 11 -9.62 -7.44 -28.61
C PHE A 11 -10.38 -7.36 -27.28
N VAL A 12 -11.54 -8.01 -27.18
CA VAL A 12 -12.32 -8.05 -25.93
C VAL A 12 -11.56 -8.82 -24.84
N ALA A 13 -10.93 -9.95 -25.16
CA ALA A 13 -10.13 -10.71 -24.20
C ALA A 13 -8.92 -9.91 -23.69
N VAL A 14 -8.17 -9.25 -24.59
CA VAL A 14 -7.00 -8.45 -24.22
C VAL A 14 -7.39 -7.23 -23.38
N SER A 15 -8.49 -6.55 -23.73
CA SER A 15 -8.98 -5.40 -22.94
C SER A 15 -9.49 -5.81 -21.55
N ALA A 16 -10.15 -6.96 -21.43
CA ALA A 16 -10.55 -7.51 -20.13
C ALA A 16 -9.34 -7.84 -19.24
N ILE A 17 -8.30 -8.48 -19.80
CA ILE A 17 -7.05 -8.77 -19.07
C ILE A 17 -6.39 -7.46 -18.61
N ALA A 18 -6.30 -6.46 -19.48
CA ALA A 18 -5.72 -5.17 -19.15
C ALA A 18 -6.47 -4.49 -17.99
N LEU A 19 -7.81 -4.52 -18.00
CA LEU A 19 -8.62 -3.96 -16.91
C LEU A 19 -8.38 -4.67 -15.58
N VAL A 20 -8.29 -6.01 -15.58
CA VAL A 20 -7.99 -6.80 -14.37
C VAL A 20 -6.61 -6.47 -13.82
N VAL A 21 -5.60 -6.34 -14.69
CA VAL A 21 -4.24 -5.96 -14.27
C VAL A 21 -4.21 -4.56 -13.66
N VAL A 22 -4.89 -3.58 -14.26
CA VAL A 22 -4.97 -2.21 -13.72
C VAL A 22 -5.68 -2.20 -12.36
N ALA A 23 -6.80 -2.90 -12.23
CA ALA A 23 -7.51 -3.02 -10.96
C ALA A 23 -6.61 -3.65 -9.89
N PHE A 24 -5.91 -4.73 -10.21
CA PHE A 24 -4.97 -5.39 -9.30
C PHE A 24 -3.83 -4.45 -8.84
N ILE A 25 -3.26 -3.64 -9.74
CA ILE A 25 -2.21 -2.68 -9.40
C ILE A 25 -2.75 -1.58 -8.47
N GLN A 26 -3.94 -1.05 -8.75
CA GLN A 26 -4.55 -0.03 -7.90
C GLN A 26 -4.90 -0.56 -6.51
N SER A 27 -5.45 -1.78 -6.43
CA SER A 27 -5.75 -2.45 -5.16
C SER A 27 -4.48 -2.66 -4.31
N ASN A 28 -3.37 -3.11 -4.91
CA ASN A 28 -2.11 -3.27 -4.17
C ASN A 28 -1.55 -1.94 -3.64
N LYS A 29 -1.64 -0.86 -4.42
CA LYS A 29 -1.24 0.47 -3.95
C LYS A 29 -2.11 0.92 -2.78
N PHE A 30 -3.42 0.74 -2.87
CA PHE A 30 -4.35 1.08 -1.80
C PHE A 30 -4.08 0.29 -0.52
N LEU A 31 -3.95 -1.04 -0.63
CA LEU A 31 -3.65 -1.92 0.51
C LEU A 31 -2.34 -1.53 1.20
N ARG A 32 -1.31 -1.18 0.42
CA ARG A 32 -0.05 -0.70 0.96
C ARG A 32 -0.22 0.64 1.68
N GLN A 33 -0.95 1.61 1.12
CA GLN A 33 -1.18 2.89 1.81
C GLN A 33 -2.00 2.74 3.09
N HIS A 34 -3.02 1.87 3.08
CA HIS A 34 -3.79 1.53 4.27
C HIS A 34 -2.91 0.90 5.34
N ALA A 35 -2.11 -0.10 4.97
CA ALA A 35 -1.14 -0.75 5.84
C ALA A 35 -0.13 0.26 6.43
N MET A 36 0.37 1.20 5.63
CA MET A 36 1.25 2.26 6.12
C MET A 36 0.57 3.13 7.17
N GLY A 37 -0.68 3.53 6.96
CA GLY A 37 -1.43 4.33 7.92
C GLY A 37 -1.66 3.61 9.24
N GLU A 38 -2.05 2.33 9.19
CA GLU A 38 -2.22 1.50 10.38
C GLU A 38 -0.90 1.30 11.15
N CYS A 39 0.21 1.02 10.44
CA CYS A 39 1.51 0.85 11.10
C CYS A 39 2.09 2.13 11.69
N ILE A 40 1.91 3.27 11.02
CA ILE A 40 2.33 4.57 11.57
C ILE A 40 1.53 4.86 12.85
N LYS A 41 0.22 4.57 12.84
CA LYS A 41 -0.64 4.74 14.02
C LYS A 41 -0.24 3.83 15.18
N ALA A 42 0.04 2.57 14.90
CA ALA A 42 0.46 1.60 15.90
C ALA A 42 1.84 1.92 16.51
N GLY A 43 2.71 2.59 15.76
CA GLY A 43 4.06 2.95 16.18
C GLY A 43 4.19 4.33 16.82
N TYR A 44 3.10 5.04 17.14
CA TYR A 44 3.20 6.33 17.81
C TYR A 44 3.64 6.16 19.26
N GLU A 45 4.79 6.75 19.59
CA GLU A 45 5.28 6.87 20.97
C GLU A 45 4.92 8.28 21.49
N GLU A 46 4.22 8.34 22.63
CA GLU A 46 4.00 9.60 23.35
C GLU A 46 5.23 9.92 24.20
N TYR A 47 5.88 11.05 23.90
CA TYR A 47 6.93 11.64 24.74
C TYR A 47 6.33 12.81 25.51
N SER A 48 6.37 12.74 26.83
CA SER A 48 5.99 13.85 27.70
C SER A 48 7.22 14.69 28.04
N TYR A 49 7.19 15.98 27.71
CA TYR A 49 8.21 16.92 28.19
C TYR A 49 7.81 17.38 29.60
N PRO A 50 8.61 17.05 30.64
CA PRO A 50 8.27 17.39 32.02
C PRO A 50 8.28 18.89 32.29
N GLU A 51 8.90 19.68 31.42
CA GLU A 51 9.07 21.13 31.58
C GLU A 51 7.81 21.92 31.17
N ASP A 52 7.06 21.44 30.17
CA ASP A 52 5.98 22.22 29.55
C ASP A 52 4.60 21.51 29.59
N ASN A 53 4.49 20.32 30.20
CA ASN A 53 3.30 19.46 30.15
C ASN A 53 2.81 19.15 28.71
N THR A 54 3.67 19.37 27.71
CA THR A 54 3.37 19.10 26.32
C THR A 54 3.67 17.64 26.00
N LYS A 55 2.70 16.99 25.35
CA LYS A 55 2.86 15.65 24.78
C LYS A 55 3.20 15.80 23.31
N SER A 56 4.32 15.21 22.89
CA SER A 56 4.67 15.09 21.48
C SER A 56 4.55 13.64 21.07
N THR A 57 3.97 13.41 19.90
CA THR A 57 3.82 12.05 19.35
C THR A 57 4.76 11.92 18.17
N THR A 58 5.75 11.06 18.28
CA THR A 58 6.66 10.76 17.16
C THR A 58 6.44 9.32 16.69
N PRO A 59 6.41 9.09 15.36
CA PRO A 59 6.26 7.75 14.84
C PRO A 59 7.60 6.98 14.99
N ASN A 60 7.57 5.85 15.69
CA ASN A 60 8.71 4.94 15.80
C ASN A 60 8.88 4.18 14.47
N MET A 61 9.96 4.50 13.75
CA MET A 61 10.27 3.90 12.46
C MET A 61 10.67 2.42 12.52
N ALA A 62 11.17 1.92 13.66
CA ALA A 62 11.45 0.50 13.84
C ALA A 62 10.13 -0.29 13.98
N ALA A 63 9.22 0.17 14.84
CA ALA A 63 7.89 -0.42 15.00
C ALA A 63 7.08 -0.39 13.70
N TYR A 64 7.19 0.71 12.95
CA TYR A 64 6.60 0.83 11.61
C TYR A 64 7.12 -0.22 10.63
N LYS A 65 8.45 -0.44 10.57
CA LYS A 65 9.06 -1.43 9.67
C LYS A 65 8.65 -2.85 10.02
N ASP A 66 8.64 -3.20 11.31
CA ASP A 66 8.22 -4.52 11.77
C ASP A 66 6.75 -4.79 11.47
N CYS A 67 5.88 -3.80 11.69
CA CYS A 67 4.46 -3.89 11.36
C CYS A 67 4.23 -4.07 9.85
N MET A 68 4.95 -3.32 9.01
CA MET A 68 4.87 -3.46 7.55
C MET A 68 5.37 -4.83 7.08
N ALA A 69 6.44 -5.34 7.70
CA ALA A 69 6.97 -6.69 7.42
C ALA A 69 5.97 -7.80 7.80
N GLN A 70 5.28 -7.67 8.94
CA GLN A 70 4.22 -8.60 9.34
C GLN A 70 3.04 -8.64 8.36
N MET A 71 2.73 -7.50 7.73
CA MET A 71 1.73 -7.42 6.66
C MET A 71 2.24 -7.87 5.29
N GLY A 72 3.47 -8.37 5.20
CA GLY A 72 4.08 -8.89 3.97
C GLY A 72 4.63 -7.81 3.04
N TYR A 73 4.78 -6.56 3.51
CA TYR A 73 5.35 -5.46 2.73
C TYR A 73 6.80 -5.21 3.13
N THR A 74 7.70 -5.20 2.13
CA THR A 74 9.09 -4.82 2.34
C THR A 74 9.22 -3.29 2.37
N VAL A 75 9.77 -2.77 3.47
CA VAL A 75 10.11 -1.34 3.59
C VAL A 75 11.59 -1.18 3.27
N THR A 76 11.90 -0.74 2.05
CA THR A 76 13.28 -0.41 1.68
C THR A 76 13.64 0.92 2.33
N GLU A 77 14.69 0.97 3.15
CA GLU A 77 15.22 2.22 3.66
C GLU A 77 15.71 3.08 2.49
N THR A 78 15.09 4.24 2.31
CA THR A 78 15.68 5.28 1.46
C THR A 78 16.92 5.79 2.19
N LYS A 79 18.10 5.37 1.73
CA LYS A 79 19.40 5.89 2.18
C LYS A 79 19.58 7.36 1.83
#